data_AF-A0A1G8V617-F1
#
_entry.id   AF-A0A1G8V617-F1
#
_cell.length_a   1.000
_cell.length_b   1.000
_cell.length_c   1.000
_cell.angle_alpha   90.00
_cell.angle_beta   90.00
_cell.angle_gamma   90.00
#
_symmetry.space_group_name_H-M   'P 1'
#
loop_
_entity.id
_entity.type
_entity.pdbx_description
1 polymer ?
#
loop_
_entity_poly.entity_id
_entity_poly.type
_entity_poly.pdbx_seq_one_letter_code
_entity_poly.pdbx_strand_id
1 'polypeptide(L)'
;MLKPVPLHPKIVTPSAPAKAASVPGFSTLFSVQPGVPVLDALEHASALLGVALEGARDLAIQGDEQQPWAVVYLLESTLALVNASVSGMMEARS
;
A
#
# COMPACT_ATOMS: atom_id res chain seq x y z
N MET A 1 23.04 -9.84 35.66
CA MET A 1 22.27 -10.68 34.70
C MET A 1 21.04 -9.89 34.28
N LEU A 2 20.96 -9.43 33.04
CA LEU A 2 19.80 -8.67 32.51
C LEU A 2 18.67 -9.64 32.13
N LYS A 3 17.44 -9.38 32.58
CA LYS A 3 16.26 -10.14 32.17
C LYS A 3 15.75 -9.62 30.81
N PRO A 4 15.27 -10.49 29.89
CA PRO A 4 14.79 -10.04 28.59
C PRO A 4 13.50 -9.22 28.71
N VAL A 5 13.39 -8.15 27.93
CA VAL A 5 12.16 -7.35 27.76
C VAL A 5 11.23 -8.09 26.78
N PRO A 6 9.94 -8.28 27.09
CA PRO A 6 9.01 -8.95 26.17
C PRO A 6 8.72 -8.08 24.94
N LEU A 7 9.00 -8.60 23.73
CA LEU A 7 8.76 -7.93 22.43
C LEU A 7 7.39 -8.26 21.81
N HIS A 8 6.33 -8.35 22.61
CA HIS A 8 4.99 -8.53 22.05
C HIS A 8 4.18 -7.24 22.18
N PRO A 9 3.97 -6.48 21.09
CA PRO A 9 2.92 -5.48 21.09
C PRO A 9 1.58 -6.19 21.30
N LYS A 10 0.84 -5.77 22.32
CA LYS A 10 -0.55 -6.23 22.54
C LYS A 10 -1.38 -5.71 21.38
N ILE A 11 -1.60 -6.56 20.37
CA ILE A 11 -2.54 -6.30 19.29
C ILE A 11 -3.93 -6.30 19.93
N VAL A 12 -4.49 -5.12 20.16
CA VAL A 12 -5.90 -4.95 20.45
C VAL A 12 -6.62 -5.16 19.13
N THR A 13 -7.30 -6.30 18.98
CA THR A 13 -8.17 -6.57 17.84
C THR A 13 -9.45 -5.75 17.98
N PRO A 14 -9.76 -4.80 17.08
CA PRO A 14 -11.13 -4.35 16.94
C PRO A 14 -11.95 -5.44 16.24
N SER A 15 -13.04 -5.83 16.89
CA SER A 15 -14.07 -6.73 16.37
C SER A 15 -14.55 -6.30 14.98
N ALA A 16 -14.52 -7.24 14.03
CA ALA A 16 -15.08 -7.09 12.68
C ALA A 16 -16.59 -6.80 12.72
N PRO A 17 -17.19 -6.29 11.62
CA PRO A 17 -17.42 -7.16 10.46
C PRO A 17 -17.17 -6.45 9.11
N ALA A 18 -16.26 -6.96 8.30
CA ALA A 18 -16.28 -6.67 6.87
C ALA A 18 -15.87 -7.93 6.12
N LYS A 19 -16.85 -8.51 5.43
CA LYS A 19 -16.69 -9.68 4.58
C LYS A 19 -15.86 -9.26 3.37
N ALA A 20 -14.54 -9.29 3.49
CA ALA A 20 -13.65 -9.25 2.34
C ALA A 20 -13.75 -10.60 1.63
N ALA A 21 -14.72 -10.74 0.72
CA ALA A 21 -14.75 -11.87 -0.18
C ALA A 21 -13.57 -11.71 -1.15
N SER A 22 -12.45 -12.33 -0.82
CA SER A 22 -11.28 -12.40 -1.70
C SER A 22 -11.59 -13.37 -2.83
N VAL A 23 -11.42 -12.90 -4.07
CA VAL A 23 -11.38 -13.75 -5.26
C VAL A 23 -10.07 -14.57 -5.20
N PRO A 24 -10.06 -15.88 -5.52
CA PRO A 24 -8.82 -16.63 -5.62
C PRO A 24 -8.11 -16.23 -6.91
N GLY A 25 -7.02 -15.48 -6.78
CA GLY A 25 -6.18 -15.08 -7.90
C GLY A 25 -5.21 -13.96 -7.53
N PHE A 26 -5.73 -12.83 -7.05
CA PHE A 26 -4.94 -11.71 -6.53
C PHE A 26 -5.82 -10.98 -5.50
N SER A 27 -5.72 -11.38 -4.23
CA SER A 27 -6.21 -10.55 -3.14
C SER A 27 -5.36 -9.28 -3.14
N THR A 28 -6.00 -8.11 -2.98
CA THR A 28 -5.31 -6.82 -2.94
C THR A 28 -4.15 -6.89 -1.95
N LEU A 29 -2.90 -6.91 -2.45
CA LEU A 29 -1.70 -7.01 -1.61
C LEU A 29 -1.59 -5.81 -0.66
N PHE A 30 -2.23 -4.70 -1.02
CA PHE A 30 -2.28 -3.47 -0.26
C PHE A 30 -3.73 -3.08 0.03
N SER A 31 -3.97 -2.67 1.27
CA SER A 31 -5.22 -2.07 1.71
C SER A 31 -4.89 -0.75 2.42
N VAL A 32 -5.65 0.29 2.10
CA VAL A 32 -5.46 1.62 2.68
C VAL A 32 -6.38 1.75 3.88
N GLN A 33 -5.84 2.22 5.02
CA GLN A 33 -6.66 2.41 6.20
C GLN A 33 -7.69 3.53 5.98
N PRO A 34 -8.94 3.34 6.44
CA PRO A 34 -9.94 4.38 6.38
C PRO A 34 -9.56 5.56 7.28
N GLY A 35 -10.06 6.75 6.95
CA GLY A 35 -9.84 7.98 7.74
C GLY A 35 -8.61 8.80 7.35
N VAL A 36 -7.82 8.34 6.37
CA VAL A 36 -6.77 9.16 5.76
C VAL A 36 -7.42 10.18 4.81
N PRO A 37 -7.09 11.48 4.89
CA PRO A 37 -7.57 12.47 3.94
C PRO A 37 -7.17 12.09 2.50
N VAL A 38 -8.11 12.23 1.55
CA VAL A 38 -7.88 11.88 0.14
C VAL A 38 -6.69 12.63 -0.45
N LEU A 39 -6.53 13.91 -0.09
CA LEU A 39 -5.41 14.72 -0.58
C LEU A 39 -4.06 14.11 -0.13
N ASP A 40 -3.92 13.82 1.17
CA ASP A 40 -2.72 13.21 1.74
C ASP A 40 -2.44 11.85 1.08
N ALA A 41 -3.47 11.03 0.87
CA ALA A 41 -3.33 9.74 0.20
C ALA A 41 -2.83 9.87 -1.25
N LEU A 42 -3.32 10.87 -1.99
CA LEU A 42 -2.88 11.16 -3.36
C LEU A 42 -1.48 11.79 -3.42
N GLU A 43 -1.10 12.61 -2.43
CA GLU A 43 0.28 13.12 -2.30
C GLU A 43 1.27 11.96 -2.10
N HIS A 44 0.94 10.99 -1.24
CA HIS A 44 1.75 9.79 -1.05
C HIS A 44 1.81 8.93 -2.32
N ALA A 45 0.67 8.76 -3.01
CA ALA A 45 0.64 8.04 -4.28
C ALA A 45 1.53 8.71 -5.34
N SER A 46 1.52 10.04 -5.40
CA SER A 46 2.37 10.81 -6.33
C SER A 46 3.85 10.61 -6.04
N ALA A 47 4.26 10.66 -4.76
CA ALA A 47 5.64 10.41 -4.36
C ALA A 47 6.10 9.00 -4.71
N LEU A 48 5.30 7.97 -4.39
CA LEU A 48 5.60 6.57 -4.72
C LEU A 48 5.73 6.35 -6.23
N LEU A 49 4.84 6.96 -7.01
CA LEU A 49 4.89 6.89 -8.47
C LEU A 49 6.16 7.55 -9.03
N GLY A 50 6.59 8.66 -8.44
CA GLY A 50 7.84 9.32 -8.82
C GLY A 50 9.06 8.42 -8.66
N VAL A 51 9.17 7.77 -7.49
CA VAL A 51 10.26 6.82 -7.20
C VAL A 51 10.17 5.58 -8.09
N ALA A 52 8.97 5.05 -8.30
CA ALA A 52 8.75 3.90 -9.19
C ALA A 52 9.19 4.22 -10.63
N LEU A 53 8.91 5.43 -11.11
CA LEU A 53 9.27 5.86 -12.45
C LEU A 53 10.80 6.02 -12.61
N GLU A 54 11.47 6.57 -11.60
CA GLU A 54 12.93 6.66 -11.58
C GLU A 54 13.56 5.26 -11.60
N GLY A 55 13.12 4.37 -10.71
CA GLY A 55 13.59 2.98 -10.69
C GLY A 55 13.29 2.22 -12.00
N ALA A 56 12.13 2.44 -12.60
CA ALA A 56 11.79 1.83 -13.89
C ALA A 56 12.69 2.31 -15.03
N ARG A 57 13.10 3.60 -15.01
CA ARG A 57 14.05 4.15 -15.97
C ARG A 57 15.44 3.57 -15.79
N ASP A 58 15.90 3.48 -14.54
CA ASP A 58 17.20 2.89 -14.22
C ASP A 58 17.27 1.42 -14.67
N LEU A 59 16.23 0.64 -14.40
CA LEU A 59 16.09 -0.74 -14.89
C LEU A 59 16.14 -0.83 -16.42
N ALA A 60 15.44 0.07 -17.12
CA ALA A 60 15.40 0.06 -18.58
C ALA A 60 16.74 0.41 -19.21
N ILE A 61 17.58 1.21 -18.54
CA ILE A 61 18.88 1.66 -19.04
C ILE A 61 19.99 0.67 -18.66
N GLN A 62 20.05 0.28 -17.39
CA GLN A 62 21.20 -0.44 -16.82
C GLN A 62 20.97 -1.95 -16.78
N GLY A 63 19.71 -2.39 -16.67
CA GLY A 63 19.35 -3.77 -16.41
C GLY A 63 19.78 -4.21 -15.01
N ASP A 64 18.82 -4.68 -14.22
CA ASP A 64 19.09 -5.34 -12.93
C ASP A 64 18.02 -6.41 -12.71
N GLU A 65 18.43 -7.59 -12.26
CA GLU A 65 17.54 -8.73 -12.01
C GLU A 65 16.81 -8.63 -10.66
N GLN A 66 17.30 -7.82 -9.71
CA GLN A 66 16.78 -7.74 -8.34
C GLN A 66 15.92 -6.50 -8.08
N GLN A 67 16.17 -5.39 -8.78
CA GLN A 67 15.39 -4.16 -8.67
C GLN A 67 13.96 -4.17 -9.27
N PRO A 68 13.56 -5.03 -10.23
CA PRO A 68 12.21 -4.99 -10.81
C PRO A 68 11.10 -5.18 -9.77
N TRP A 69 11.35 -6.00 -8.75
CA TRP A 69 10.38 -6.24 -7.69
C TRP A 69 10.09 -4.99 -6.85
N ALA A 70 11.08 -4.12 -6.62
CA ALA A 70 10.87 -2.88 -5.89
C ALA A 70 9.96 -1.92 -6.68
N VAL A 71 10.18 -1.82 -7.99
CA VAL A 71 9.34 -1.01 -8.87
C VAL A 71 7.90 -1.54 -8.90
N VAL A 72 7.73 -2.85 -9.04
CA VAL A 72 6.40 -3.49 -9.00
C VAL A 72 5.69 -3.21 -7.67
N TYR A 73 6.37 -3.38 -6.55
CA TYR A 73 5.82 -3.10 -5.22
C TYR A 73 5.32 -1.65 -5.09
N LEU A 74 6.12 -0.67 -5.55
CA LEU A 74 5.75 0.75 -5.50
C LEU A 74 4.53 1.05 -6.38
N LEU A 75 4.45 0.44 -7.56
CA LEU A 75 3.31 0.60 -8.47
C LEU A 75 2.03 -0.01 -7.91
N GLU A 76 2.09 -1.21 -7.34
CA GLU A 76 0.94 -1.86 -6.70
C GLU A 76 0.45 -1.07 -5.47
N SER A 77 1.38 -0.53 -4.67
CA SER A 77 1.05 0.34 -3.54
C SER A 77 0.36 1.63 -3.99
N THR A 78 0.89 2.25 -5.05
CA THR A 78 0.32 3.46 -5.67
C THR A 78 -1.11 3.19 -6.17
N LEU A 79 -1.30 2.07 -6.87
CA LEU A 79 -2.61 1.69 -7.39
C LEU A 79 -3.63 1.50 -6.26
N ALA A 80 -3.24 0.89 -5.16
CA ALA A 80 -4.12 0.72 -4.00
C ALA A 80 -4.51 2.07 -3.37
N LEU A 81 -3.57 3.01 -3.25
CA LEU A 81 -3.85 4.38 -2.77
C LEU A 81 -4.83 5.12 -3.68
N VAL A 82 -4.64 5.05 -4.99
CA VAL A 82 -5.54 5.69 -5.96
C VAL A 82 -6.92 5.06 -5.93
N ASN A 83 -7.02 3.73 -5.92
CA ASN A 83 -8.30 3.04 -5.86
C ASN A 83 -9.07 3.36 -4.57
N ALA A 84 -8.41 3.33 -3.41
CA ALA A 84 -9.02 3.69 -2.15
C ALA A 84 -9.49 5.15 -2.13
N SER A 85 -8.70 6.06 -2.71
CA SER A 85 -9.06 7.47 -2.85
C SER A 85 -10.30 7.68 -3.73
N VAL A 86 -10.38 6.99 -4.87
CA VAL A 86 -11.54 7.02 -5.76
C VAL A 86 -12.78 6.47 -5.06
N SER A 87 -12.68 5.32 -4.40
CA SER A 87 -13.78 4.75 -3.63
C SER A 87 -14.27 5.71 -2.54
N GLY A 88 -13.36 6.27 -1.74
CA GLY A 88 -13.71 7.23 -0.69
C GLY A 88 -14.37 8.50 -1.23
N MET A 89 -13.92 9.02 -2.38
CA MET A 89 -14.57 10.16 -3.04
C MET A 89 -15.97 9.83 -3.58
N MET A 90 -16.20 8.61 -4.06
CA MET A 90 -17.51 8.18 -4.55
C MET A 90 -18.50 7.99 -3.40
N GLU A 91 -18.06 7.38 -2.30
CA GLU A 91 -18.85 7.20 -1.08
C GLU A 91 -19.23 8.54 -0.42
N ALA A 92 -18.34 9.54 -0.47
CA ALA A 92 -18.65 10.88 0.03
C ALA A 92 -19.72 11.63 -0.79
N ARG A 93 -20.06 11.15 -2.00
CA ARG A 93 -21.07 11.75 -2.89
C ARG A 93 -22.43 11.05 -2.84
N SER A 94 -22.51 9.86 -2.25
CA SER A 94 -23.75 9.07 -2.10
C SER A 94 -24.46 9.39 -0.80
#